data_AF-A0A7X2MQ02-F1
#
_entry.id   AF-A0A7X2MQ02-F1
#
_cell.length_a   1.000
_cell.length_b   1.000
_cell.length_c   1.000
_cell.angle_alpha   90.00
_cell.angle_beta   90.00
_cell.angle_gamma   90.00
#
_symmetry.space_group_name_H-M   'P 1'
#
loop_
_entity.id
_entity.type
_entity.pdbx_description
1 polymer ?
#
loop_
_entity_poly.entity_id
_entity_poly.type
_entity_poly.pdbx_seq_one_letter_code
_entity_poly.pdbx_strand_id
1 'polypeptide(L)'
;GIDPSDDNRRETAQVLAGRAWINTKVETLQGRMLGQYQNGLGQSWQDAHPMRFFDNGNVSFPWLSDGMWFLTQMKRWGLLASDPDYLAVARQINRIDIYKQAASAVGQVALPASEMRSSTFIDGKVWDGSDPAAYAASFAIKR
;
A
#
# COMPACT_ATOMS: atom_id res chain seq x y z
N GLY A 1 -2.60 -17.76 6.77
CA GLY A 1 -2.39 -16.48 6.05
C GLY A 1 -1.35 -15.68 6.78
N ILE A 2 -0.75 -14.65 6.16
CA ILE A 2 0.40 -13.92 6.71
C ILE A 2 0.03 -13.10 7.97
N ASP A 3 -1.10 -12.41 7.95
CA ASP A 3 -1.51 -11.48 9.02
C ASP A 3 -2.95 -11.62 9.58
N PRO A 4 -3.62 -12.80 9.54
CA PRO A 4 -5.02 -12.94 10.00
C PRO A 4 -5.19 -13.01 11.53
N SER A 5 -4.10 -13.17 12.29
CA SER A 5 -4.10 -13.09 13.76
C SER A 5 -2.74 -12.64 14.28
N ASP A 6 -2.66 -12.22 15.55
CA ASP A 6 -1.41 -11.81 16.17
C ASP A 6 -0.38 -12.95 16.26
N ASP A 7 -0.82 -14.19 16.42
CA ASP A 7 0.08 -15.35 16.43
C ASP A 7 0.70 -15.57 15.05
N ASN A 8 -0.09 -15.47 13.98
CA ASN A 8 0.43 -15.54 12.60
C ASN A 8 1.39 -14.37 12.31
N ARG A 9 1.12 -13.18 12.85
CA ARG A 9 2.01 -12.02 12.72
C ARG A 9 3.34 -12.25 13.44
N ARG A 10 3.33 -12.84 14.64
CA ARG A 10 4.55 -13.20 15.39
C ARG A 10 5.37 -14.26 14.64
N GLU A 11 4.71 -15.31 14.16
CA GLU A 11 5.36 -16.36 13.38
C GLU A 11 5.98 -15.79 12.09
N THR A 12 5.24 -14.97 11.35
CA THR A 12 5.76 -14.31 10.14
C THR A 12 6.98 -13.45 10.47
N ALA A 13 6.95 -12.67 11.56
CA ALA A 13 8.08 -11.85 11.97
C ALA A 13 9.32 -12.71 12.28
N GLN A 14 9.15 -13.87 12.92
CA GLN A 14 10.23 -14.82 13.20
C GLN A 14 10.84 -15.37 11.90
N VAL A 15 10.01 -15.79 10.95
CA VAL A 15 10.46 -16.30 9.66
C VAL A 15 11.24 -15.23 8.88
N LEU A 16 10.67 -14.04 8.72
CA LEU A 16 11.27 -12.95 7.94
C LEU A 16 12.56 -12.41 8.57
N ALA A 17 12.67 -12.41 9.89
CA ALA A 17 13.87 -11.97 10.60
C ALA A 17 15.06 -12.91 10.41
N GLY A 18 14.82 -14.18 10.05
CA GLY A 18 15.85 -15.20 9.91
C GLY A 18 16.99 -14.82 8.96
N ARG A 19 18.17 -15.41 9.19
CA ARG A 19 19.40 -15.13 8.42
C ARG A 19 19.25 -15.39 6.91
N ALA A 20 18.38 -16.32 6.53
CA ALA A 20 18.11 -16.65 5.13
C ALA A 20 17.28 -15.57 4.40
N TRP A 21 16.70 -14.62 5.13
CA TRP A 21 15.79 -13.59 4.61
C TRP A 21 16.34 -12.19 4.92
N ILE A 22 15.76 -11.47 5.89
CA ILE A 22 16.14 -10.08 6.19
C ILE A 22 17.38 -10.02 7.09
N ASN A 23 17.67 -11.09 7.84
CA ASN A 23 18.79 -11.15 8.79
C ASN A 23 18.78 -9.98 9.78
N THR A 24 17.65 -9.78 10.46
CA THR A 24 17.44 -8.72 11.45
C THR A 24 16.92 -9.29 12.77
N LYS A 25 16.80 -8.44 13.79
CA LYS A 25 16.21 -8.81 15.08
C LYS A 25 14.70 -8.99 14.95
N VAL A 26 14.15 -10.06 15.51
CA VAL A 26 12.70 -10.36 15.47
C VAL A 26 11.89 -9.20 16.06
N GLU A 27 12.39 -8.58 17.12
CA GLU A 27 11.74 -7.48 17.84
C GLU A 27 11.53 -6.26 16.93
N THR A 28 12.41 -6.05 15.94
CA THR A 28 12.29 -4.96 14.97
C THR A 28 11.10 -5.14 14.03
N LEU A 29 10.79 -6.38 13.64
CA LEU A 29 9.66 -6.69 12.74
C LEU A 29 8.36 -6.91 13.52
N GLN A 30 8.43 -7.67 14.61
CA GLN A 30 7.26 -8.07 15.38
C GLN A 30 6.50 -6.86 15.91
N GLY A 31 7.19 -5.85 16.46
CA GLY A 31 6.54 -4.63 16.95
C GLY A 31 5.73 -3.93 15.84
N ARG A 32 6.29 -3.83 14.63
CA ARG A 32 5.63 -3.18 13.48
C ARG A 32 4.41 -3.94 12.99
N MET A 33 4.49 -5.27 12.98
CA MET A 33 3.38 -6.14 12.58
C MET A 33 2.26 -6.19 13.63
N LEU A 34 2.60 -6.02 14.91
CA LEU A 34 1.63 -5.95 16.01
C LEU A 34 1.13 -4.53 16.31
N GLY A 35 1.65 -3.51 15.61
CA GLY A 35 1.28 -2.11 15.84
C GLY A 35 1.91 -1.49 17.09
N GLN A 36 2.93 -2.12 17.66
CA GLN A 36 3.66 -1.63 18.82
C GLN A 36 4.84 -0.77 18.33
N TYR A 37 4.65 0.55 18.32
CA TYR A 37 5.64 1.49 17.82
C TYR A 37 6.31 2.25 18.96
N GLN A 38 7.59 2.57 18.75
CA GLN A 38 8.39 3.44 19.60
C GLN A 38 9.22 4.37 18.71
N ASN A 39 9.25 5.66 19.01
CA ASN A 39 9.93 6.68 18.18
C ASN A 39 11.42 6.90 18.52
N GLY A 40 11.96 6.17 19.51
CA GLY A 40 13.33 6.34 20.00
C GLY A 40 13.55 7.59 20.87
N LEU A 41 12.53 8.42 21.06
CA LEU A 41 12.52 9.60 21.94
C LEU A 41 11.74 9.34 23.24
N GLY A 42 11.63 8.07 23.64
CA GLY A 42 10.94 7.64 24.85
C GLY A 42 9.42 7.50 24.74
N GLN A 43 8.82 7.79 23.57
CA GLN A 43 7.37 7.63 23.37
C GLN A 43 7.07 6.30 22.67
N SER A 44 6.09 5.58 23.19
CA SER A 44 5.56 4.34 22.63
C SER A 44 4.04 4.39 22.54
N TRP A 45 3.45 3.78 21.51
CA TRP A 45 2.00 3.72 21.32
C TRP A 45 1.57 2.45 20.60
N GLN A 46 0.28 2.13 20.74
CA GLN A 46 -0.39 1.10 19.96
C GLN A 46 -1.06 1.77 18.75
N ASP A 47 -0.60 1.41 17.56
CA ASP A 47 -1.15 1.91 16.30
C ASP A 47 -2.35 1.06 15.86
N ALA A 48 -3.43 1.71 15.44
CA ALA A 48 -4.60 1.05 14.87
C ALA A 48 -4.35 0.51 13.45
N HIS A 49 -3.30 1.00 12.79
CA HIS A 49 -2.90 0.64 11.43
C HIS A 49 -1.50 0.00 11.45
N PRO A 50 -1.37 -1.22 12.01
CA PRO A 50 -0.10 -1.94 11.99
C PRO A 50 0.32 -2.28 10.55
N MET A 51 1.58 -2.64 10.37
CA MET A 51 2.07 -3.15 9.09
C MET A 51 1.30 -4.43 8.70
N ARG A 52 0.73 -4.45 7.50
CA ARG A 52 0.03 -5.60 6.92
C ARG A 52 0.62 -5.93 5.56
N PHE A 53 0.66 -7.22 5.24
CA PHE A 53 1.18 -7.69 3.95
C PHE A 53 0.07 -8.23 3.06
N PHE A 54 -1.01 -8.75 3.63
CA PHE A 54 -2.10 -9.32 2.86
C PHE A 54 -3.44 -8.62 3.08
N ASP A 55 -3.86 -8.42 4.35
CA ASP A 55 -5.13 -7.76 4.70
C ASP A 55 -6.32 -8.27 3.86
N ASN A 56 -6.52 -9.60 3.83
CA ASN A 56 -7.56 -10.25 3.02
C ASN A 56 -7.52 -9.90 1.51
N GLY A 57 -6.33 -9.62 0.99
CA GLY A 57 -6.10 -9.23 -0.41
C GLY A 57 -6.17 -7.73 -0.66
N ASN A 58 -6.60 -6.92 0.31
CA ASN A 58 -6.72 -5.47 0.14
C ASN A 58 -5.36 -4.78 -0.05
N VAL A 59 -4.31 -5.29 0.60
CA VAL A 59 -2.93 -4.78 0.44
C VAL A 59 -2.34 -5.22 -0.90
N SER A 60 -2.58 -6.47 -1.31
CA SER A 60 -1.98 -7.04 -2.51
C SER A 60 -2.73 -6.72 -3.80
N PHE A 61 -3.98 -6.28 -3.73
CA PHE A 61 -4.76 -5.92 -4.92
C PHE A 61 -4.13 -4.70 -5.63
N PRO A 62 -3.86 -4.76 -6.95
CA PRO A 62 -3.18 -3.69 -7.68
C PRO A 62 -4.16 -2.56 -8.05
N TRP A 63 -4.55 -1.76 -7.06
CA TRP A 63 -5.47 -0.63 -7.20
C TRP A 63 -5.03 0.36 -8.29
N LEU A 64 -5.93 0.67 -9.23
CA LEU A 64 -5.66 1.66 -10.29
C LEU A 64 -5.46 3.06 -9.70
N SER A 65 -6.20 3.39 -8.64
CA SER A 65 -6.07 4.66 -7.91
C SER A 65 -4.65 4.88 -7.39
N ASP A 66 -3.97 3.83 -6.95
CA ASP A 66 -2.61 3.92 -6.41
C ASP A 66 -1.60 4.15 -7.54
N GLY A 67 -1.73 3.40 -8.64
CA GLY A 67 -0.90 3.58 -9.84
C GLY A 67 -1.02 5.00 -10.40
N MET A 68 -2.26 5.50 -10.51
CA MET A 68 -2.52 6.88 -10.92
C MET A 68 -1.94 7.90 -9.94
N TRP A 69 -2.05 7.67 -8.62
CA TRP A 69 -1.48 8.57 -7.63
C TRP A 69 0.04 8.73 -7.81
N PHE A 70 0.77 7.63 -8.03
CA PHE A 70 2.20 7.69 -8.31
C PHE A 70 2.51 8.55 -9.55
N LEU A 71 1.73 8.41 -10.63
CA LEU A 71 1.87 9.25 -11.82
C LEU A 71 1.62 10.74 -11.50
N THR A 72 0.65 11.08 -10.65
CA THR A 72 0.44 12.47 -10.21
C THR A 72 1.64 13.03 -9.46
N GLN A 73 2.30 12.22 -8.62
CA GLN A 73 3.50 12.64 -7.90
C GLN A 73 4.71 12.77 -8.85
N MET A 74 4.84 11.89 -9.85
CA MET A 74 5.86 12.02 -10.89
C MET A 74 5.67 13.32 -11.68
N LYS A 75 4.43 13.68 -12.03
CA LYS A 75 4.11 14.96 -12.67
C LYS A 75 4.45 16.14 -11.77
N ARG A 76 4.05 16.09 -10.49
CA ARG A 76 4.33 17.13 -9.48
C ARG A 76 5.82 17.43 -9.33
N TRP A 77 6.66 16.39 -9.42
CA TRP A 77 8.11 16.50 -9.26
C TRP A 77 8.87 16.62 -10.59
N GLY A 78 8.16 16.84 -11.70
CA GLY A 78 8.77 17.11 -13.00
C GLY A 78 9.41 15.89 -13.69
N LEU A 79 9.08 14.67 -13.26
CA LEU A 79 9.50 13.44 -13.95
C LEU A 79 8.67 13.17 -15.22
N LEU A 80 7.48 13.79 -15.32
CA LEU A 80 6.63 13.75 -16.51
C LEU A 80 6.46 15.17 -17.08
N ALA A 81 6.77 15.34 -18.37
CA ALA A 81 6.70 16.63 -19.04
C ALA A 81 5.26 17.15 -19.17
N SER A 82 4.31 16.27 -19.49
CA SER A 82 2.88 16.57 -19.63
C SER A 82 2.05 15.62 -18.78
N ASP A 83 0.76 15.94 -18.62
CA ASP A 83 -0.20 15.00 -18.07
C ASP A 83 -0.35 13.79 -19.02
N PRO A 84 -0.11 12.56 -18.55
CA PRO A 84 -0.44 11.36 -19.31
C PRO A 84 -1.95 11.10 -19.26
N ASP A 85 -2.42 10.16 -20.08
CA ASP A 85 -3.65 9.44 -19.78
C ASP A 85 -3.39 8.54 -18.56
N TYR A 86 -3.59 9.10 -17.37
CA TYR A 86 -3.31 8.47 -16.08
C TYR A 86 -3.97 7.09 -15.97
N LEU A 87 -5.24 6.98 -16.38
CA LEU A 87 -5.99 5.73 -16.27
C LEU A 87 -5.49 4.69 -17.28
N ALA A 88 -5.23 5.10 -18.53
CA ALA A 88 -4.70 4.18 -19.53
C ALA A 88 -3.33 3.62 -19.12
N VAL A 89 -2.43 4.48 -18.62
CA VAL A 89 -1.11 4.04 -18.13
C VAL A 89 -1.24 3.11 -16.94
N ALA A 90 -2.08 3.45 -15.95
CA ALA A 90 -2.31 2.59 -14.78
C ALA A 90 -2.85 1.21 -15.19
N ARG A 91 -3.76 1.14 -16.16
CA ARG A 91 -4.31 -0.13 -16.68
C ARG A 91 -3.28 -0.98 -17.44
N GLN A 92 -2.30 -0.36 -18.09
CA GLN A 92 -1.22 -1.08 -18.77
C GLN A 92 -0.25 -1.72 -17.77
N ILE A 93 0.01 -1.05 -16.65
CA ILE A 93 0.94 -1.51 -15.62
C ILE A 93 0.27 -2.54 -14.69
N ASN A 94 -0.97 -2.27 -14.25
CA ASN A 94 -1.66 -3.08 -13.27
C ASN A 94 -2.40 -4.26 -13.92
N ARG A 95 -1.85 -5.46 -13.76
CA ARG A 95 -2.45 -6.72 -14.24
C ARG A 95 -3.52 -7.25 -13.28
N ILE A 96 -4.60 -6.48 -13.12
CA ILE A 96 -5.77 -6.86 -12.30
C ILE A 96 -6.39 -8.16 -12.81
N ASP A 97 -6.39 -8.40 -14.12
CA ASP A 97 -6.86 -9.63 -14.74
C ASP A 97 -6.11 -10.86 -14.20
N ILE A 98 -4.78 -10.79 -14.12
CA ILE A 98 -3.95 -11.86 -13.57
C ILE A 98 -4.24 -12.03 -12.07
N TYR A 99 -4.34 -10.93 -11.33
CA TYR A 99 -4.66 -10.99 -9.90
C TYR A 99 -6.00 -11.69 -9.66
N LYS A 100 -7.05 -11.33 -10.42
CA LYS A 100 -8.38 -11.95 -10.31
C LYS A 100 -8.32 -13.44 -10.62
N GLN A 101 -7.59 -13.86 -11.66
CA GLN A 101 -7.40 -15.28 -11.98
C GLN A 101 -6.72 -16.03 -10.83
N ALA A 102 -5.64 -15.47 -10.27
CA ALA A 102 -4.92 -16.08 -9.15
C ALA A 102 -5.81 -16.17 -7.89
N ALA A 103 -6.52 -15.10 -7.55
CA ALA A 103 -7.45 -15.05 -6.42
C ALA A 103 -8.56 -16.10 -6.53
N SER A 104 -9.11 -16.31 -7.73
CA SER A 104 -10.08 -17.37 -7.99
C SER A 104 -9.47 -18.77 -7.91
N ALA A 105 -8.25 -18.96 -8.42
CA ALA A 105 -7.59 -20.26 -8.46
C ALA A 105 -7.19 -20.77 -7.07
N VAL A 106 -6.70 -19.89 -6.19
CA VAL A 106 -6.31 -20.28 -4.81
C VAL A 106 -7.51 -20.45 -3.88
N GLY A 107 -8.68 -19.91 -4.28
CA GLY A 107 -9.88 -19.85 -3.46
C GLY A 107 -9.71 -18.89 -2.26
N GLN A 108 -10.81 -18.33 -1.76
CA GLN A 108 -10.88 -17.58 -0.48
C GLN A 108 -10.22 -16.18 -0.43
N VAL A 109 -9.78 -15.60 -1.55
CA VAL A 109 -9.39 -14.17 -1.57
C VAL A 109 -10.55 -13.32 -2.07
N ALA A 110 -11.07 -12.46 -1.21
CA ALA A 110 -12.13 -11.54 -1.58
C ALA A 110 -11.61 -10.53 -2.62
N LEU A 111 -12.35 -10.38 -3.72
CA LEU A 111 -12.07 -9.34 -4.71
C LEU A 111 -12.86 -8.08 -4.34
N PRO A 112 -12.24 -6.90 -4.45
CA PRO A 112 -12.96 -5.65 -4.21
C PRO A 112 -14.02 -5.41 -5.31
N ALA A 113 -15.08 -4.68 -4.94
CA ALA A 113 -16.17 -4.33 -5.88
C ALA A 113 -15.74 -3.30 -6.94
N SER A 114 -14.66 -2.55 -6.66
CA SER A 114 -14.10 -1.53 -7.54
C SER A 114 -12.60 -1.76 -7.70
N GLU A 115 -12.04 -1.27 -8.81
CA GLU A 115 -10.60 -1.24 -9.06
C GLU A 115 -9.93 0.04 -8.54
N MET A 116 -10.75 0.95 -8.00
CA MET A 116 -10.36 2.21 -7.37
C MET A 116 -10.65 2.18 -5.87
N ARG A 117 -9.81 2.85 -5.08
CA ARG A 117 -10.05 3.13 -3.67
C ARG A 117 -9.82 4.61 -3.35
N SER A 118 -10.41 5.06 -2.25
CA SER A 118 -10.17 6.38 -1.67
C SER A 118 -9.12 6.30 -0.57
N SER A 119 -8.30 7.33 -0.43
CA SER A 119 -7.27 7.47 0.61
C SER A 119 -7.21 8.90 1.11
N THR A 120 -7.14 9.05 2.43
CA THR A 120 -6.97 10.36 3.09
C THR A 120 -5.54 10.46 3.59
N PHE A 121 -4.84 11.51 3.17
CA PHE A 121 -3.46 11.79 3.57
C PHE A 121 -3.38 12.55 4.90
N ILE A 122 -2.19 12.60 5.48
CA ILE A 122 -1.93 13.23 6.79
C ILE A 122 -2.27 14.73 6.83
N ASP A 123 -2.30 15.40 5.67
CA ASP A 123 -2.67 16.81 5.51
C ASP A 123 -4.18 16.99 5.29
N GLY A 124 -4.97 15.92 5.40
CA GLY A 124 -6.41 15.90 5.17
C GLY A 124 -6.83 15.84 3.71
N LYS A 125 -5.89 15.86 2.75
CA LYS A 125 -6.24 15.73 1.33
C LYS A 125 -6.78 14.33 1.04
N VAL A 126 -7.89 14.28 0.29
CA VAL A 126 -8.49 13.03 -0.18
C VAL A 126 -8.06 12.78 -1.61
N TRP A 127 -7.75 11.52 -1.90
CA TRP A 127 -7.47 11.00 -3.23
C TRP A 127 -8.38 9.81 -3.51
N ASP A 128 -9.20 9.90 -4.55
CA ASP A 128 -10.12 8.84 -4.98
C ASP A 128 -9.94 8.43 -6.46
N GLY A 129 -8.98 9.04 -7.16
CA GLY A 129 -8.70 8.77 -8.57
C GLY A 129 -9.64 9.43 -9.57
N SER A 130 -10.59 10.27 -9.14
CA SER A 130 -11.58 10.90 -10.03
C SER A 130 -10.99 11.98 -10.96
N ASP A 131 -10.06 12.79 -10.46
CA ASP A 131 -9.42 13.87 -11.24
C ASP A 131 -7.88 13.94 -10.96
N PRO A 132 -7.08 13.08 -11.62
CA PRO A 132 -5.62 13.06 -11.44
C PRO A 132 -4.93 14.37 -11.82
N ALA A 133 -5.41 15.05 -12.86
CA ALA A 133 -4.81 16.27 -13.37
C ALA A 133 -5.02 17.44 -12.40
N ALA A 134 -6.26 17.63 -11.93
CA ALA A 134 -6.53 18.65 -10.91
C ALA A 134 -5.82 18.34 -9.59
N TYR A 135 -5.76 17.06 -9.19
CA TYR A 135 -5.03 16.66 -7.98
C TYR A 135 -3.53 17.01 -8.09
N ALA A 136 -2.87 16.67 -9.20
CA ALA A 136 -1.46 17.01 -9.45
C ALA A 136 -1.23 18.53 -9.45
N ALA A 137 -2.17 19.31 -10.00
CA ALA A 137 -2.09 20.77 -10.03
C ALA A 137 -2.35 21.44 -8.67
N SER A 138 -3.03 20.76 -7.74
CA SER A 138 -3.47 21.29 -6.43
C SER A 138 -2.34 21.55 -5.42
N PHE A 139 -1.12 21.06 -5.67
CA PHE A 139 -0.01 21.20 -4.74
C PHE A 139 0.65 22.57 -4.85
N ALA A 140 0.79 23.25 -3.70
CA ALA A 140 1.48 24.53 -3.61
C ALA A 140 2.98 24.42 -3.93
N ILE A 141 3.59 23.28 -3.57
CA ILE A 141 5.00 22.98 -3.85
C ILE A 141 5.06 21.93 -4.98
N LYS A 142 5.68 22.33 -6.10
CA LYS A 142 5.90 21.54 -7.32
C LYS A 142 7.17 22.03 -8.03
N ARG A 143 7.71 21.21 -8.94
CA ARG A 143 8.86 21.56 -9.78
C ARG A 143 8.46 22.30 -11.05
#